data_AF-X0SXN1-F1
#
_entry.id   AF-X0SXN1-F1
#
_cell.length_a   1.000
_cell.length_b   1.000
_cell.length_c   1.000
_cell.angle_alpha   90.00
_cell.angle_beta   90.00
_cell.angle_gamma   90.00
#
_symmetry.space_group_name_H-M   'P 1'
#
loop_
_entity.id
_entity.type
_entity.pdbx_description
1 polymer ?
#
loop_
_entity_poly.entity_id
_entity_poly.type
_entity_poly.pdbx_seq_one_letter_code
_entity_poly.pdbx_strand_id
1 'polypeptide(L)'
;MKLKQYLKEYQEDHKSHTRLKSISEDEAIKLLKTKANKAWKQYIDKGTSIERWTDSVQSTPLGFLDASKSPPRLSRNTENYYTHIINNDPLWKKFPRRQVIGSLIVGDQGFTGGLRYKIFPFDSTKVGIAPMDDIWDAFRNLRKAGINPRRYNEFINKLFNGGSLGNSYDGSFKEFKD
;
A
#
# COMPACT_ATOMS: atom_id res chain seq x y z
N MET A 1 -13.45 -0.54 21.43
CA MET A 1 -12.18 -1.28 21.21
C MET A 1 -11.11 -0.26 20.82
N LYS A 2 -10.02 -0.12 21.60
CA LYS A 2 -8.93 0.82 21.26
C LYS A 2 -8.24 0.30 19.99
N LEU A 3 -8.12 1.13 18.94
CA LEU A 3 -7.56 0.72 17.63
C LEU A 3 -6.23 -0.04 17.75
N LYS A 4 -5.40 0.31 18.74
CA LYS A 4 -4.16 -0.39 19.08
C LYS A 4 -4.35 -1.87 19.42
N GLN A 5 -5.40 -2.21 20.18
CA GLN A 5 -5.70 -3.59 20.55
C GLN A 5 -6.20 -4.40 19.34
N TYR A 6 -7.09 -3.80 18.53
CA TYR A 6 -7.52 -4.38 17.26
C TYR A 6 -6.34 -4.68 16.33
N LEU A 7 -5.39 -3.76 16.21
CA LEU A 7 -4.24 -3.93 15.34
C LEU A 7 -3.23 -4.93 15.86
N LYS A 8 -3.06 -5.02 17.18
CA LYS A 8 -2.24 -6.06 17.81
C LYS A 8 -2.81 -7.45 17.56
N GLU A 9 -4.11 -7.64 17.82
CA GLU A 9 -4.84 -8.89 17.55
C GLU A 9 -4.77 -9.25 16.07
N TYR A 10 -5.06 -8.28 15.19
CA TYR A 10 -4.97 -8.46 13.75
C TYR A 10 -3.56 -8.81 13.26
N GLN A 11 -2.50 -8.23 13.84
CA GLN A 11 -1.12 -8.58 13.52
C GLN A 11 -0.76 -9.99 13.98
N GLU A 12 -1.20 -10.39 15.18
CA GLU A 12 -0.98 -11.72 15.73
C GLU A 12 -1.64 -12.81 14.88
N ASP A 13 -2.87 -12.56 14.40
CA ASP A 13 -3.62 -13.49 13.54
C ASP A 13 -3.01 -13.68 12.14
N HIS A 14 -2.20 -12.72 11.66
CA HIS A 14 -1.70 -12.70 10.27
C HIS A 14 -0.17 -12.81 10.16
N LYS A 15 0.51 -13.29 11.21
CA LYS A 15 1.98 -13.26 11.37
C LYS A 15 2.81 -14.07 10.36
N SER A 16 2.24 -14.90 9.49
CA SER A 16 3.06 -15.75 8.58
C SER A 16 2.46 -16.13 7.23
N HIS A 17 1.27 -15.65 6.85
CA HIS A 17 0.64 -16.09 5.61
C HIS A 17 0.95 -15.13 4.45
N THR A 18 1.64 -15.63 3.42
CA THR A 18 1.74 -14.89 2.16
C THR A 18 0.32 -14.63 1.63
N ARG A 19 0.07 -13.39 1.21
CA ARG A 19 -1.21 -13.00 0.58
C ARG A 19 -1.27 -13.41 -0.89
N LEU A 20 -0.14 -13.86 -1.43
CA LEU A 20 -0.08 -14.37 -2.79
C LEU A 20 -0.50 -15.83 -2.79
N LYS A 21 -1.50 -16.15 -3.60
CA LYS A 21 -1.74 -17.51 -4.02
C LYS A 21 -0.70 -17.85 -5.09
N SER A 22 0.14 -18.84 -4.84
CA SER A 22 1.05 -19.37 -5.85
C SER A 22 0.28 -19.87 -7.07
N ILE A 23 0.79 -19.58 -8.26
CA ILE A 23 0.20 -20.01 -9.54
C ILE A 23 1.28 -20.62 -10.43
N SER A 24 0.88 -21.50 -11.35
CA SER A 24 1.79 -22.03 -12.37
C SER A 24 2.07 -21.00 -13.46
N GLU A 25 3.10 -21.24 -14.26
CA GLU A 25 3.41 -20.40 -15.43
C GLU A 25 2.27 -20.39 -16.45
N ASP A 26 1.69 -21.56 -16.76
CA ASP A 26 0.53 -21.65 -17.66
C ASP A 26 -0.67 -20.86 -17.14
N GLU A 27 -0.93 -20.92 -15.84
CA GLU A 27 -2.00 -20.12 -15.22
C GLU A 27 -1.68 -18.62 -15.32
N ALA A 28 -0.43 -18.21 -15.07
CA ALA A 28 0.01 -16.84 -15.20
C ALA A 28 -0.16 -16.33 -16.65
N ILE A 29 0.31 -17.08 -17.65
CA ILE A 29 0.16 -16.73 -19.07
C ILE A 29 -1.31 -16.61 -19.45
N LYS A 30 -2.15 -17.55 -19.00
CA LYS A 30 -3.60 -17.48 -19.23
C LYS A 30 -4.19 -16.21 -18.63
N LEU A 31 -3.85 -15.87 -17.38
CA LEU A 31 -4.35 -14.66 -16.73
C LEU A 31 -3.87 -13.38 -17.43
N LEU A 32 -2.60 -13.32 -17.85
CA LEU A 32 -2.04 -12.18 -18.59
C LEU A 32 -2.77 -11.95 -19.91
N LYS A 33 -3.02 -13.02 -20.68
CA LYS A 33 -3.68 -12.91 -21.99
C LYS A 33 -5.17 -12.62 -21.89
N THR A 34 -5.85 -13.11 -20.85
CA THR A 34 -7.33 -13.07 -20.75
C THR A 34 -7.87 -11.99 -19.81
N LYS A 35 -7.21 -11.71 -18.69
CA LYS A 35 -7.71 -10.81 -17.65
C LYS A 35 -6.88 -9.56 -17.46
N ALA A 36 -5.58 -9.59 -17.74
CA ALA A 36 -4.66 -8.46 -17.62
C ALA A 36 -4.11 -8.02 -18.99
N ASN A 37 -4.91 -8.15 -20.05
CA ASN A 37 -4.45 -7.99 -21.43
C ASN A 37 -3.87 -6.58 -21.68
N LYS A 38 -4.47 -5.54 -21.08
CA LYS A 38 -4.01 -4.16 -21.25
C LYS A 38 -2.64 -3.95 -20.61
N ALA A 39 -2.47 -4.41 -19.37
CA ALA A 39 -1.19 -4.29 -18.66
C ALA A 39 -0.11 -5.13 -19.35
N TRP A 40 -0.46 -6.33 -19.81
CA TRP A 40 0.44 -7.21 -20.55
C TRP A 40 0.90 -6.60 -21.87
N LYS A 41 -0.02 -6.04 -22.67
CA LYS A 41 0.34 -5.33 -23.92
C LYS A 41 1.23 -4.12 -23.67
N GLN A 42 0.91 -3.28 -22.69
CA GLN A 42 1.77 -2.12 -22.36
C GLN A 42 3.20 -2.55 -21.99
N TYR A 43 3.35 -3.68 -21.30
CA TYR A 43 4.65 -4.22 -20.99
C TYR A 43 5.39 -4.74 -22.22
N ILE A 44 4.74 -5.53 -23.08
CA ILE A 44 5.36 -6.06 -24.30
C ILE A 44 5.70 -4.95 -25.29
N ASP A 45 4.79 -4.02 -25.52
CA ASP A 45 4.92 -3.01 -26.57
C ASP A 45 5.85 -1.86 -26.16
N LYS A 46 5.92 -1.53 -24.86
CA LYS A 46 6.61 -0.33 -24.36
C LYS A 46 7.58 -0.57 -23.21
N GLY A 47 7.71 -1.81 -22.73
CA GLY A 47 8.53 -2.13 -21.55
C GLY A 47 8.00 -1.52 -20.25
N THR A 48 6.76 -1.02 -20.22
CA THR A 48 6.20 -0.35 -19.04
C THR A 48 5.56 -1.37 -18.10
N SER A 49 6.03 -1.41 -16.85
CA SER A 49 5.46 -2.24 -15.78
C SER A 49 5.18 -1.42 -14.53
N ILE A 50 4.17 -1.86 -13.77
CA ILE A 50 3.98 -1.39 -12.40
C ILE A 50 4.89 -2.22 -11.52
N GLU A 51 5.78 -1.57 -10.79
CA GLU A 51 6.74 -2.24 -9.91
C GLU A 51 6.26 -2.21 -8.46
N ARG A 52 6.58 -3.28 -7.74
CA ARG A 52 6.37 -3.34 -6.30
C ARG A 52 7.47 -4.12 -5.59
N TRP A 53 7.97 -3.47 -4.53
CA TRP A 53 9.00 -4.01 -3.67
C TRP A 53 8.45 -4.92 -2.58
N THR A 54 9.22 -5.98 -2.30
CA THR A 54 9.07 -6.85 -1.13
C THR A 54 10.43 -7.01 -0.44
N ASP A 55 10.41 -7.09 0.88
CA ASP A 55 11.57 -7.39 1.73
C ASP A 55 11.73 -8.90 2.00
N SER A 56 10.72 -9.69 1.66
CA SER A 56 10.77 -11.16 1.74
C SER A 56 11.10 -11.79 0.40
N VAL A 57 12.09 -12.68 0.39
CA VAL A 57 12.23 -13.68 -0.67
C VAL A 57 10.98 -14.56 -0.58
N GLN A 58 9.98 -14.32 -1.41
CA GLN A 58 8.89 -15.28 -1.49
C GLN A 58 9.42 -16.50 -2.21
N SER A 59 9.13 -17.67 -1.68
CA SER A 59 9.49 -18.97 -2.26
C SER A 59 8.82 -19.21 -3.63
N THR A 60 7.93 -18.33 -4.08
CA THR A 60 7.20 -18.46 -5.34
C THR A 60 7.53 -17.31 -6.29
N PRO A 61 8.00 -17.62 -7.52
CA PRO A 61 8.33 -16.59 -8.51
C PRO A 61 7.06 -15.94 -9.10
N LEU A 62 5.92 -16.63 -9.05
CA LEU A 62 4.64 -16.19 -9.61
C LEU A 62 3.53 -16.30 -8.57
N GLY A 63 2.74 -15.24 -8.44
CA GLY A 63 1.66 -15.18 -7.46
C GLY A 63 0.47 -14.36 -7.94
N PHE A 64 -0.71 -14.76 -7.50
CA PHE A 64 -1.97 -14.06 -7.70
C PHE A 64 -2.42 -13.40 -6.39
N LEU A 65 -2.81 -12.13 -6.45
CA LEU A 65 -3.34 -11.36 -5.33
C LEU A 65 -4.78 -10.92 -5.62
N ASP A 66 -5.74 -11.43 -4.84
CA ASP A 66 -7.09 -10.86 -4.81
C ASP A 66 -7.14 -9.73 -3.78
N ALA A 67 -6.92 -8.49 -4.22
CA ALA A 67 -6.90 -7.32 -3.34
C ALA A 67 -8.28 -7.00 -2.71
N SER A 68 -9.37 -7.58 -3.21
CA SER A 68 -10.70 -7.40 -2.61
C SER A 68 -10.88 -8.22 -1.35
N LYS A 69 -10.25 -9.40 -1.30
CA LYS A 69 -10.31 -10.34 -0.18
C LYS A 69 -9.07 -10.32 0.71
N SER A 70 -7.98 -9.73 0.20
CA SER A 70 -6.71 -9.75 0.92
C SER A 70 -6.72 -8.77 2.10
N PRO A 71 -6.18 -9.21 3.26
CA PRO A 71 -5.96 -8.32 4.39
C PRO A 71 -5.05 -7.12 4.04
N PRO A 72 -5.29 -5.92 4.61
CA PRO A 72 -4.30 -4.83 4.67
C PRO A 72 -2.87 -5.34 4.87
N ARG A 73 -1.93 -4.76 4.12
CA ARG A 73 -0.50 -5.11 4.25
C ARG A 73 -0.05 -4.74 5.67
N LEU A 74 0.44 -5.73 6.39
CA LEU A 74 1.26 -5.51 7.57
C LEU A 74 2.68 -5.18 7.11
N SER A 75 3.26 -4.09 7.60
CA SER A 75 4.70 -3.87 7.42
C SER A 75 5.44 -4.67 8.48
N ARG A 76 6.60 -5.21 8.11
CA ARG A 76 7.47 -5.91 9.06
C ARG A 76 7.96 -5.00 10.19
N ASN A 77 8.25 -3.73 9.86
CA ASN A 77 8.93 -2.79 10.75
C ASN A 77 8.05 -1.59 11.16
N THR A 78 6.82 -1.50 10.67
CA THR A 78 5.91 -0.35 10.90
C THR A 78 4.46 -0.81 10.92
N GLU A 79 3.63 -0.24 11.79
CA GLU A 79 2.21 -0.62 11.84
C GLU A 79 1.42 -0.11 10.62
N ASN A 80 1.95 0.88 9.88
CA ASN A 80 1.35 1.44 8.66
C ASN A 80 -0.15 1.73 8.81
N TYR A 81 -0.55 2.36 9.94
CA TYR A 81 -1.94 2.72 10.25
C TYR A 81 -2.68 3.41 9.10
N TYR A 82 -1.98 4.21 8.29
CA TYR A 82 -2.54 4.84 7.10
C TYR A 82 -3.10 3.82 6.08
N THR A 83 -2.58 2.60 6.04
CA THR A 83 -3.13 1.50 5.22
C THR A 83 -4.52 1.11 5.69
N HIS A 84 -4.74 1.09 7.00
CA HIS A 84 -6.06 0.82 7.58
C HIS A 84 -7.02 1.98 7.32
N ILE A 85 -6.55 3.23 7.46
CA ILE A 85 -7.34 4.42 7.13
C ILE A 85 -7.76 4.40 5.66
N ILE A 86 -6.81 4.31 4.72
CA ILE A 86 -7.08 4.32 3.27
C ILE A 86 -8.05 3.20 2.85
N ASN A 87 -7.96 2.02 3.46
CA ASN A 87 -8.80 0.89 3.06
C ASN A 87 -10.22 0.92 3.66
N ASN A 88 -10.44 1.63 4.77
CA ASN A 88 -11.71 1.56 5.52
C ASN A 88 -12.42 2.92 5.68
N ASP A 89 -11.75 4.04 5.45
CA ASP A 89 -12.33 5.37 5.57
C ASP A 89 -13.23 5.68 4.35
N PRO A 90 -14.52 6.06 4.55
CA PRO A 90 -15.43 6.42 3.47
C PRO A 90 -14.94 7.53 2.55
N LEU A 91 -14.10 8.47 3.04
CA LEU A 91 -13.50 9.53 2.24
C LEU A 91 -12.54 8.97 1.18
N TRP A 92 -11.96 7.80 1.45
CA TRP A 92 -11.05 7.11 0.55
C TRP A 92 -11.73 6.11 -0.38
N LYS A 93 -13.05 5.92 -0.32
CA LYS A 93 -13.78 4.91 -1.11
C LYS A 93 -13.59 5.03 -2.63
N LYS A 94 -13.30 6.25 -3.12
CA LYS A 94 -13.07 6.52 -4.54
C LYS A 94 -11.64 6.18 -4.98
N PHE A 95 -10.72 6.04 -4.03
CA PHE A 95 -9.33 5.71 -4.29
C PHE A 95 -9.11 4.20 -4.29
N PRO A 96 -8.11 3.69 -5.04
CA PRO A 96 -7.72 2.30 -4.97
C PRO A 96 -7.31 1.90 -3.55
N ARG A 97 -7.60 0.65 -3.14
CA ARG A 97 -7.08 0.10 -1.87
C ARG A 97 -5.56 0.19 -1.87
N ARG A 98 -4.93 0.41 -0.70
CA ARG A 98 -3.47 0.59 -0.59
C ARG A 98 -2.65 -0.56 -1.19
N GLN A 99 -3.25 -1.75 -1.23
CA GLN A 99 -2.65 -2.96 -1.76
C GLN A 99 -2.51 -2.96 -3.28
N VAL A 100 -3.26 -2.14 -4.01
CA VAL A 100 -3.21 -2.00 -5.48
C VAL A 100 -2.57 -0.67 -5.90
N ILE A 101 -1.77 -0.09 -5.00
CA ILE A 101 -0.98 1.12 -5.25
C ILE A 101 0.48 0.72 -5.39
N GLY A 102 1.08 1.04 -6.55
CA GLY A 102 2.47 0.78 -6.91
C GLY A 102 3.13 2.01 -7.53
N SER A 103 4.29 1.83 -8.17
CA SER A 103 5.03 2.90 -8.86
C SER A 103 5.39 2.49 -10.28
N LEU A 104 5.59 3.47 -11.17
CA LEU A 104 6.15 3.28 -12.52
C LEU A 104 7.65 3.58 -12.58
N ILE A 105 8.28 3.99 -11.47
CA ILE A 105 9.72 4.26 -11.46
C ILE A 105 10.48 2.94 -11.61
N VAL A 106 11.22 2.85 -12.71
CA VAL A 106 12.21 1.81 -12.97
C VAL A 106 13.58 2.44 -12.73
N GLY A 107 14.22 2.15 -11.60
CA GLY A 107 15.58 2.64 -11.33
C GLY A 107 16.11 2.23 -9.95
N ASP A 108 17.43 2.15 -9.83
CA ASP A 108 18.20 1.89 -8.58
C ASP A 108 18.15 3.05 -7.56
N GLN A 109 17.39 4.10 -7.87
CA GLN A 109 17.22 5.27 -7.03
C GLN A 109 16.24 4.93 -5.89
N GLY A 110 16.74 4.37 -4.79
CA GLY A 110 16.11 4.65 -3.49
C GLY A 110 16.12 3.55 -2.43
N PHE A 111 16.27 2.26 -2.77
CA PHE A 111 16.14 1.20 -1.76
C PHE A 111 17.13 0.05 -1.96
N THR A 112 18.15 0.02 -1.10
CA THR A 112 19.11 -1.08 -0.97
C THR A 112 18.48 -2.23 -0.17
N GLY A 113 17.99 -3.25 -0.87
CA GLY A 113 17.57 -4.53 -0.26
C GLY A 113 16.09 -4.87 -0.48
N GLY A 114 15.83 -5.89 -1.31
CA GLY A 114 14.50 -6.44 -1.57
C GLY A 114 14.33 -7.01 -2.98
N LEU A 115 13.34 -7.87 -3.19
CA LEU A 115 12.95 -8.34 -4.53
C LEU A 115 11.94 -7.37 -5.17
N ARG A 116 12.02 -7.23 -6.49
CA ARG A 116 11.06 -6.49 -7.32
C ARG A 116 10.08 -7.44 -7.98
N TYR A 117 8.79 -7.19 -7.81
CA TYR A 117 7.75 -7.85 -8.60
C TYR A 117 7.13 -6.86 -9.58
N LYS A 118 6.97 -7.34 -10.81
CA LYS A 118 6.10 -6.72 -11.81
C LYS A 118 4.65 -7.06 -11.50
N ILE A 119 3.81 -6.05 -11.45
CA ILE A 119 2.38 -6.18 -11.22
C ILE A 119 1.64 -6.00 -12.54
N PHE A 120 0.81 -6.98 -12.86
CA PHE A 120 -0.12 -6.95 -13.98
C PHE A 120 -1.55 -6.93 -13.45
N PRO A 121 -2.15 -5.75 -13.24
CA PRO A 121 -3.53 -5.67 -12.79
C PRO A 121 -4.47 -6.22 -13.85
N PHE A 122 -5.55 -6.85 -13.39
CA PHE A 122 -6.66 -7.18 -14.29
C PHE A 122 -7.24 -5.88 -14.89
N ASP A 123 -7.76 -5.96 -16.10
CA ASP A 123 -8.25 -4.82 -16.87
C ASP A 123 -9.43 -4.09 -16.19
N SER A 124 -10.11 -4.77 -15.27
CA SER A 124 -11.19 -4.25 -14.43
C SER A 124 -10.71 -3.64 -13.10
N THR A 125 -9.44 -3.82 -12.74
CA THR A 125 -8.89 -3.35 -11.46
C THR A 125 -8.46 -1.90 -11.56
N LYS A 126 -9.01 -1.04 -10.69
CA LYS A 126 -8.49 0.31 -10.47
C LYS A 126 -7.18 0.22 -9.68
N VAL A 127 -6.08 0.65 -10.27
CA VAL A 127 -4.77 0.74 -9.62
C VAL A 127 -4.38 2.19 -9.36
N GLY A 128 -3.63 2.42 -8.28
CA GLY A 128 -3.01 3.71 -8.01
C GLY A 128 -1.54 3.68 -8.39
N ILE A 129 -1.06 4.72 -9.06
CA ILE A 129 0.35 4.90 -9.35
C ILE A 129 0.86 6.06 -8.51
N ALA A 130 1.76 5.76 -7.59
CA ALA A 130 2.54 6.76 -6.88
C ALA A 130 3.65 7.27 -7.80
N PRO A 131 3.90 8.59 -7.84
CA PRO A 131 4.89 9.18 -8.73
C PRO A 131 6.32 8.92 -8.28
N MET A 132 6.56 8.57 -7.01
CA MET A 132 7.88 8.33 -6.41
C MET A 132 7.81 7.21 -5.34
N ASP A 133 8.68 7.30 -4.33
CA ASP A 133 8.94 6.28 -3.32
C ASP A 133 7.76 6.03 -2.38
N ASP A 134 6.94 7.04 -2.12
CA ASP A 134 5.81 6.96 -1.19
C ASP A 134 4.49 7.39 -1.87
N ILE A 135 3.38 6.77 -1.45
CA ILE A 135 2.03 7.13 -1.92
C ILE A 135 1.75 8.62 -1.68
N TRP A 136 2.30 9.17 -0.60
CA TRP A 136 2.06 10.56 -0.26
C TRP A 136 2.65 11.56 -1.26
N ASP A 137 3.61 11.14 -2.09
CA ASP A 137 4.17 11.99 -3.13
C ASP A 137 3.17 12.30 -4.25
N ALA A 138 2.06 11.55 -4.33
CA ALA A 138 0.93 11.89 -5.19
C ALA A 138 0.22 13.19 -4.77
N PHE A 139 0.37 13.62 -3.52
CA PHE A 139 -0.32 14.78 -2.95
C PHE A 139 0.58 16.01 -2.87
N ARG A 140 1.05 16.49 -4.03
CA ARG A 140 1.97 17.65 -4.14
C ARG A 140 1.47 18.91 -3.41
N ASN A 141 0.16 19.10 -3.32
CA ASN A 141 -0.44 20.24 -2.63
C ASN A 141 -0.28 20.19 -1.11
N LEU A 142 -0.14 19.00 -0.50
CA LEU A 142 0.15 18.88 0.93
C LEU A 142 1.50 19.51 1.27
N ARG A 143 2.53 19.23 0.46
CA ARG A 143 3.85 19.85 0.63
C ARG A 143 3.80 21.37 0.49
N LYS A 144 3.00 21.90 -0.45
CA LYS A 144 2.78 23.34 -0.61
C LYS A 144 2.04 23.96 0.58
N ALA A 145 1.13 23.22 1.20
CA ALA A 145 0.44 23.61 2.43
C ALA A 145 1.28 23.41 3.71
N GLY A 146 2.59 23.13 3.59
CA GLY A 146 3.48 22.89 4.72
C GLY A 146 3.29 21.53 5.41
N ILE A 147 2.43 20.67 4.88
CA ILE A 147 2.18 19.33 5.40
C ILE A 147 3.23 18.38 4.84
N ASN A 148 4.16 17.96 5.69
CA ASN A 148 5.14 16.94 5.37
C ASN A 148 4.52 15.55 5.57
N PRO A 149 4.37 14.71 4.54
CA PRO A 149 3.72 13.41 4.71
C PRO A 149 4.47 12.41 5.58
N ARG A 150 5.80 12.56 5.71
CA ARG A 150 6.58 11.80 6.71
C ARG A 150 6.13 12.16 8.12
N ARG A 151 5.92 13.47 8.38
CA ARG A 151 5.37 13.95 9.66
C ARG A 151 3.91 13.51 9.86
N TYR A 152 3.12 13.40 8.80
CA TYR A 152 1.77 12.82 8.89
C TYR A 152 1.82 11.34 9.32
N ASN A 153 2.68 10.54 8.68
CA ASN A 153 2.91 9.15 9.10
C ASN A 153 3.40 9.05 10.56
N GLU A 154 4.34 9.91 10.96
CA GLU A 154 4.83 9.99 12.34
C GLU A 154 3.72 10.40 13.32
N PHE A 155 2.90 11.38 12.97
CA PHE A 155 1.77 11.84 13.77
C PHE A 155 0.76 10.71 13.99
N ILE A 156 0.35 10.04 12.90
CA ILE A 156 -0.56 8.89 12.96
C ILE A 156 0.05 7.77 13.80
N ASN A 157 1.34 7.47 13.63
CA ASN A 157 2.04 6.48 14.46
C ASN A 157 2.05 6.89 15.94
N LYS A 158 2.31 8.15 16.28
CA LYS A 158 2.30 8.65 17.67
C LYS A 158 0.91 8.59 18.29
N LEU A 159 -0.10 9.06 17.55
CA LEU A 159 -1.51 9.06 17.94
C LEU A 159 -1.98 7.65 18.35
N PHE A 160 -1.60 6.63 17.58
CA PHE A 160 -2.07 5.27 17.83
C PHE A 160 -1.14 4.42 18.70
N ASN A 161 0.16 4.72 18.77
CA ASN A 161 1.07 4.02 19.68
C ASN A 161 1.01 4.50 21.12
N GLY A 162 0.27 5.57 21.41
CA GLY A 162 0.23 6.16 22.74
C GLY A 162 1.52 6.89 23.07
N GLY A 163 2.26 7.34 22.06
CA GLY A 163 3.24 8.38 22.29
C GLY A 163 2.47 9.60 22.79
N SER A 164 2.93 10.23 23.87
CA SER A 164 2.37 11.52 24.24
C SER A 164 2.47 12.43 23.00
N LEU A 165 1.33 12.70 22.36
CA LEU A 165 1.09 14.05 21.90
C LEU A 165 1.37 14.85 23.16
N GLY A 166 2.50 15.57 23.20
CA GLY A 166 3.00 16.18 24.43
C GLY A 166 1.86 16.84 25.22
N ASN A 167 2.03 16.99 26.53
CA ASN A 167 1.05 17.39 27.56
C ASN A 167 0.10 18.59 27.27
N SER A 168 0.00 19.10 26.04
CA SER A 168 -0.82 20.19 25.54
C SER A 168 -2.08 19.76 24.74
N TYR A 169 -2.35 18.48 24.48
CA TYR A 169 -3.63 18.08 23.87
C TYR A 169 -4.62 17.63 24.95
N ASP A 170 -5.45 18.56 25.42
CA ASP A 170 -6.44 18.36 26.50
C ASP A 170 -7.71 17.61 26.06
N GLY A 171 -7.78 17.17 24.80
CA GLY A 171 -8.95 16.48 24.25
C GLY A 171 -10.14 17.39 23.98
N SER A 172 -10.01 18.71 24.13
CA SER A 172 -11.06 19.64 23.71
C SER A 172 -11.03 19.83 22.19
N PHE A 173 -11.99 19.21 21.50
CA PHE A 173 -12.35 19.64 20.15
C PHE A 173 -13.05 21.00 20.29
N LYS A 174 -12.31 22.10 20.15
CA LYS A 174 -12.94 23.37 19.82
C LYS A 174 -13.36 23.27 18.36
N GLU A 175 -14.66 23.34 18.12
CA GLU A 175 -15.20 23.54 16.77
C GLU A 175 -14.50 24.76 16.16
N PHE A 176 -13.64 24.53 15.16
CA PHE A 176 -13.22 25.61 14.28
C PHE A 176 -14.44 25.91 13.42
N LYS A 177 -15.15 26.99 13.75
CA LYS A 177 -16.14 27.57 12.85
C LYS A 177 -15.40 28.09 11.62
N ASP A 178 -15.94 27.77 10.45
CA ASP A 178 -15.46 28.20 9.13
C ASP A 178 -15.21 29.72 9.05
#